data_AF-A0A1V3IT65-F1
#
_entry.id   AF-A0A1V3IT65-F1
#
_cell.length_a   1.000
_cell.length_b   1.000
_cell.length_c   1.000
_cell.angle_alpha   90.00
_cell.angle_beta   90.00
_cell.angle_gamma   90.00
#
_symmetry.space_group_name_H-M   'P 1'
#
loop_
_entity.id
_entity.type
_entity.pdbx_description
1 polymer ?
#
loop_
_entity_poly.entity_id
_entity_poly.type
_entity_poly.pdbx_seq_one_letter_code
_entity_poly.pdbx_strand_id
1 'polypeptide(L)'
;MVIHFTDQSGTIWDKMSKKQSNEHEIQNLLQELKKLLNEVGWDKKVLAKKVVESQEEYFSDTEEEIEKKKSKEYEIIRKLFNRPPKKEETLHFYISFIVEHEDNKKLDFCKLPELENFDDNQKEILTGIAEISSAFFKREKGE
;
A
#
# COMPACT_ATOMS: atom_id res chain seq x y z
N MET A 1 -49.39 1.17 23.00
CA MET A 1 -48.72 1.80 21.85
C MET A 1 -47.24 1.88 22.21
N VAL A 2 -46.42 0.96 21.69
CA VAL A 2 -45.00 0.87 22.05
C VAL A 2 -44.22 1.68 21.02
N ILE A 3 -43.62 2.79 21.45
CA ILE A 3 -42.76 3.61 20.61
C ILE A 3 -41.36 2.98 20.66
N HIS A 4 -40.97 2.29 19.59
CA HIS A 4 -39.59 1.86 19.39
C HIS A 4 -38.73 3.08 19.04
N PHE A 5 -37.95 3.57 20.01
CA PHE A 5 -36.82 4.45 19.73
C PHE A 5 -35.69 3.59 19.14
N THR A 6 -35.51 3.67 17.82
CA THR A 6 -34.31 3.13 17.18
C THR A 6 -33.19 4.15 17.38
N ASP A 7 -32.16 3.74 18.11
CA ASP A 7 -30.93 4.50 18.30
C ASP A 7 -30.17 4.63 16.97
N GLN A 8 -30.39 5.74 16.27
CA GLN A 8 -29.68 6.09 15.04
C GLN A 8 -28.29 6.71 15.29
N SER A 9 -27.89 6.91 16.55
CA SER A 9 -26.64 7.60 16.87
C SER A 9 -25.42 6.66 16.76
N GLY A 10 -25.53 5.40 17.22
CA GLY A 10 -24.44 4.42 17.12
C GLY A 10 -24.03 4.06 15.68
N THR A 11 -24.93 4.16 14.71
CA THR A 11 -24.65 3.86 13.30
C THR A 11 -23.91 4.97 12.55
N ILE A 12 -23.94 6.21 13.05
CA ILE A 12 -23.26 7.35 12.42
C ILE A 12 -21.80 7.40 12.85
N TRP A 13 -21.51 7.20 14.14
CA TRP A 13 -20.14 7.18 14.68
C TRP A 13 -19.31 6.02 14.12
N ASP A 14 -19.89 4.82 14.01
CA ASP A 14 -19.22 3.66 13.42
C ASP A 14 -18.90 3.87 11.92
N LYS A 15 -19.80 4.51 11.17
CA LYS A 15 -19.58 4.88 9.76
C LYS A 15 -18.53 5.98 9.60
N MET A 16 -18.51 6.99 10.49
CA MET A 16 -17.52 8.06 10.47
C MET A 16 -16.12 7.51 10.79
N SER A 17 -16.00 6.65 11.81
CA SER A 17 -14.76 5.98 12.19
C SER A 17 -14.20 5.10 11.06
N LYS A 18 -15.04 4.24 10.46
CA LYS A 18 -14.64 3.39 9.33
C LYS A 18 -14.21 4.19 8.10
N LYS A 19 -14.91 5.29 7.81
CA LYS A 19 -14.57 6.17 6.68
C LYS A 19 -13.22 6.84 6.89
N GLN A 20 -12.95 7.32 8.11
CA GLN A 20 -11.68 7.96 8.46
C GLN A 20 -10.52 6.96 8.45
N SER A 21 -10.74 5.73 8.92
CA SER A 21 -9.77 4.62 8.85
C SER A 21 -9.40 4.30 7.40
N ASN A 22 -10.39 4.12 6.52
CA ASN A 22 -10.18 3.82 5.10
C ASN A 22 -9.45 4.95 4.36
N GLU A 23 -9.75 6.21 4.69
CA GLU A 23 -9.02 7.34 4.11
C GLU A 23 -7.55 7.37 4.53
N HIS A 24 -7.26 7.03 5.80
CA HIS A 24 -5.90 6.92 6.29
C HIS A 24 -5.13 5.76 5.63
N GLU A 25 -5.79 4.61 5.47
CA GLU A 25 -5.24 3.44 4.78
C GLU A 25 -4.89 3.75 3.33
N ILE A 26 -5.80 4.38 2.58
CA ILE A 26 -5.54 4.81 1.19
C ILE A 26 -4.35 5.78 1.12
N GLN A 27 -4.20 6.70 2.08
CA GLN A 27 -3.06 7.62 2.12
C GLN A 27 -1.75 6.87 2.39
N ASN A 28 -1.76 5.89 3.31
CA ASN A 28 -0.59 5.07 3.63
C ASN A 28 -0.15 4.26 2.40
N LEU A 29 -1.09 3.59 1.73
CA LEU A 29 -0.83 2.85 0.48
C LEU A 29 -0.31 3.78 -0.64
N LEU A 30 -0.82 5.01 -0.74
CA LEU A 30 -0.29 5.98 -1.71
C LEU A 30 1.16 6.38 -1.40
N GLN A 31 1.51 6.55 -0.12
CA GLN A 31 2.88 6.84 0.27
C GLN A 31 3.79 5.65 0.02
N GLU A 32 3.33 4.44 0.31
CA GLU A 32 4.06 3.21 0.02
C GLU A 32 4.32 3.04 -1.48
N LEU A 33 3.30 3.25 -2.32
CA LEU A 33 3.47 3.23 -3.76
C LEU A 33 4.49 4.28 -4.26
N LYS A 34 4.51 5.49 -3.67
CA LYS A 34 5.54 6.49 -3.98
C LYS A 34 6.94 6.02 -3.58
N LYS A 35 7.09 5.44 -2.39
CA LYS A 35 8.36 4.92 -1.89
C LYS A 35 8.87 3.82 -2.82
N LEU A 36 8.04 2.83 -3.13
CA LEU A 36 8.38 1.74 -4.04
C LEU A 36 8.84 2.24 -5.41
N LEU A 37 8.10 3.18 -6.02
CA LEU A 37 8.50 3.78 -7.30
C LEU A 37 9.88 4.44 -7.24
N ASN A 38 10.19 5.15 -6.16
CA ASN A 38 11.51 5.74 -5.97
C ASN A 38 12.60 4.68 -5.80
N GLU A 39 12.32 3.60 -5.05
CA GLU A 39 13.27 2.53 -4.79
C GLU A 39 13.63 1.73 -6.05
N VAL A 40 12.64 1.45 -6.90
CA VAL A 40 12.85 0.76 -8.19
C VAL A 40 13.30 1.71 -9.31
N GLY A 41 13.36 3.01 -9.03
CA GLY A 41 13.76 4.05 -9.99
C GLY A 41 12.77 4.23 -11.14
N TRP A 42 11.48 3.98 -10.91
CA TRP A 42 10.44 4.11 -11.95
C TRP A 42 9.64 5.38 -11.75
N ASP A 43 9.37 6.07 -12.87
CA ASP A 43 8.36 7.11 -12.90
C ASP A 43 6.98 6.53 -13.27
N LYS A 44 5.95 7.38 -13.25
CA LYS A 44 4.57 6.99 -13.59
C LYS A 44 4.43 6.49 -15.03
N LYS A 45 5.27 6.95 -15.97
CA LYS A 45 5.24 6.52 -17.37
C LYS A 45 5.86 5.14 -17.52
N VAL A 46 6.96 4.87 -16.81
CA VAL A 46 7.61 3.56 -16.77
C VAL A 46 6.67 2.52 -16.15
N LEU A 47 5.99 2.86 -15.04
CA LEU A 47 4.98 1.97 -14.45
C LEU A 47 3.86 1.65 -15.46
N ALA A 48 3.28 2.67 -16.11
CA ALA A 48 2.23 2.48 -17.11
C ALA A 48 2.69 1.58 -18.27
N LYS A 49 3.90 1.80 -18.77
CA LYS A 49 4.51 1.01 -19.83
C LYS A 49 4.61 -0.46 -19.44
N LYS A 50 5.16 -0.74 -18.25
CA LYS A 50 5.38 -2.11 -17.76
C LYS A 50 4.07 -2.85 -17.50
N VAL A 51 3.08 -2.18 -16.95
CA VAL A 51 1.74 -2.77 -16.74
C VAL A 51 1.13 -3.21 -18.07
N VAL A 52 1.20 -2.37 -19.11
CA VAL A 52 0.67 -2.74 -20.43
C VAL A 52 1.50 -3.86 -21.08
N GLU A 53 2.82 -3.84 -20.92
CA GLU A 53 3.73 -4.87 -21.44
C GLU A 53 3.53 -6.24 -20.77
N SER A 54 3.00 -6.28 -19.54
CA SER A 54 2.65 -7.53 -18.85
C SER A 54 1.30 -8.14 -19.25
N GLN A 55 0.48 -7.43 -20.02
CA GLN A 55 -0.84 -7.94 -20.45
C GLN A 55 -0.68 -8.96 -21.57
N GLU A 56 -1.49 -10.03 -21.55
CA GLU A 56 -1.44 -11.08 -22.57
C GLU A 56 -1.66 -10.52 -23.99
N GLU A 57 -2.52 -9.50 -24.12
CA GLU A 57 -2.84 -8.90 -25.43
C GLU A 57 -1.68 -8.08 -26.01
N TYR A 58 -0.63 -7.78 -25.23
CA TYR A 58 0.52 -6.99 -25.70
C TYR A 58 1.17 -7.59 -26.95
N PHE A 59 1.19 -8.93 -27.07
CA PHE A 59 1.80 -9.63 -28.20
C PHE A 59 0.88 -9.73 -29.42
N SER A 60 -0.42 -9.49 -29.25
CA SER A 60 -1.43 -9.55 -30.32
C SER A 60 -1.88 -8.18 -30.83
N ASP A 61 -1.69 -7.13 -30.04
CA ASP A 61 -2.10 -5.78 -30.36
C ASP A 61 -1.18 -5.12 -31.39
N THR A 62 -1.74 -4.19 -32.16
CA THR A 62 -0.97 -3.29 -33.01
C THR A 62 -0.20 -2.26 -32.18
N GLU A 63 0.85 -1.67 -32.75
CA GLU A 63 1.63 -0.62 -32.09
C GLU A 63 0.77 0.59 -31.68
N GLU A 64 -0.22 0.96 -32.50
CA GLU A 64 -1.16 2.05 -32.20
C GLU A 64 -2.06 1.73 -31.00
N GLU A 65 -2.50 0.47 -30.87
CA GLU A 65 -3.30 0.00 -29.73
C GLU A 65 -2.48 -0.04 -28.45
N ILE A 66 -1.25 -0.54 -28.52
CA ILE A 66 -0.30 -0.54 -27.39
C ILE A 66 -0.07 0.88 -26.89
N GLU A 67 0.19 1.85 -27.77
CA GLU A 67 0.44 3.24 -27.38
C GLU A 67 -0.82 3.87 -26.75
N LYS A 68 -2.02 3.58 -27.29
CA LYS A 68 -3.29 4.01 -26.68
C LYS A 68 -3.46 3.41 -25.29
N LYS A 69 -3.16 2.12 -25.09
CA LYS A 69 -3.21 1.45 -23.77
C LYS A 69 -2.22 2.09 -22.80
N LYS A 70 -0.97 2.32 -23.20
CA LYS A 70 0.07 2.98 -22.39
C LYS A 70 -0.35 4.38 -21.94
N SER A 71 -0.88 5.18 -22.86
CA SER A 71 -1.38 6.53 -22.57
C SER A 71 -2.57 6.50 -21.60
N LYS A 72 -3.52 5.59 -21.80
CA LYS A 72 -4.68 5.41 -20.92
C LYS A 72 -4.26 4.99 -19.51
N GLU A 73 -3.35 4.04 -19.40
CA GLU A 73 -2.84 3.54 -18.12
C GLU A 73 -2.07 4.64 -17.38
N TYR A 74 -1.26 5.42 -18.09
CA TYR A 74 -0.58 6.58 -17.53
C TYR A 74 -1.55 7.60 -16.94
N GLU A 75 -2.65 7.91 -17.63
CA GLU A 75 -3.66 8.85 -17.10
C GLU A 75 -4.40 8.29 -15.87
N ILE A 76 -4.60 6.98 -15.77
CA ILE A 76 -5.13 6.33 -14.56
C ILE A 76 -4.17 6.54 -13.39
N ILE A 77 -2.90 6.17 -13.58
CA ILE A 77 -1.84 6.32 -12.57
C ILE A 77 -1.68 7.79 -12.19
N ARG A 78 -1.65 8.71 -13.15
CA ARG A 78 -1.55 10.15 -12.90
C ARG A 78 -2.68 10.65 -12.01
N LYS A 79 -3.92 10.24 -12.29
CA LYS A 79 -5.09 10.61 -11.48
C LYS A 79 -5.01 10.03 -10.08
N LEU A 80 -4.56 8.78 -9.93
CA LEU A 80 -4.38 8.10 -8.64
C LEU A 80 -3.54 8.95 -7.65
N PHE A 81 -2.42 9.51 -8.12
CA PHE A 81 -1.53 10.33 -7.28
C PHE A 81 -2.04 11.75 -7.00
N ASN A 82 -2.89 12.29 -7.87
CA ASN A 82 -3.43 13.65 -7.71
C ASN A 82 -4.73 13.66 -6.90
N ARG A 83 -5.52 12.60 -7.02
CA ARG A 83 -6.80 12.41 -6.35
C ARG A 83 -6.85 10.97 -5.83
N PRO A 84 -6.68 10.76 -4.51
CA PRO A 84 -6.74 9.45 -3.92
C PRO A 84 -8.01 8.69 -4.34
N PRO A 85 -7.89 7.39 -4.68
CA PRO A 85 -9.04 6.59 -5.06
C PRO A 85 -9.96 6.42 -3.85
N LYS A 86 -11.23 6.06 -4.10
CA LYS A 86 -12.17 5.70 -3.03
C LYS A 86 -11.98 4.26 -2.53
N LYS A 87 -11.24 3.46 -3.29
CA LYS A 87 -10.99 2.04 -3.06
C LYS A 87 -9.50 1.79 -3.10
N GLU A 88 -9.02 0.96 -2.18
CA GLU A 88 -7.63 0.52 -2.08
C GLU A 88 -7.21 -0.50 -3.15
N GLU A 89 -8.16 -1.24 -3.74
CA GLU A 89 -7.93 -2.32 -4.71
C GLU A 89 -6.92 -1.94 -5.82
N THR A 90 -7.05 -0.72 -6.35
CA THR A 90 -6.15 -0.22 -7.40
C THR A 90 -4.73 0.06 -6.91
N LEU A 91 -4.58 0.50 -5.66
CA LEU A 91 -3.26 0.71 -5.06
C LEU A 91 -2.57 -0.62 -4.79
N HIS A 92 -3.30 -1.59 -4.24
CA HIS A 92 -2.78 -2.95 -4.04
C HIS A 92 -2.30 -3.56 -5.35
N PHE A 93 -3.09 -3.44 -6.42
CA PHE A 93 -2.67 -3.92 -7.74
C PHE A 93 -1.30 -3.37 -8.15
N TYR A 94 -1.10 -2.05 -8.11
CA TYR A 94 0.19 -1.46 -8.53
C TYR A 94 1.33 -1.78 -7.57
N ILE A 95 1.06 -1.84 -6.25
CA ILE A 95 2.07 -2.22 -5.26
C ILE A 95 2.52 -3.66 -5.50
N SER A 96 1.58 -4.61 -5.58
CA SER A 96 1.87 -6.01 -5.88
C SER A 96 2.60 -6.16 -7.21
N PHE A 97 2.14 -5.44 -8.25
CA PHE A 97 2.80 -5.46 -9.55
C PHE A 97 4.27 -5.04 -9.46
N ILE A 98 4.59 -3.95 -8.75
CA ILE A 98 5.98 -3.51 -8.60
C ILE A 98 6.80 -4.55 -7.83
N VAL A 99 6.28 -5.07 -6.72
CA VAL A 99 6.97 -6.05 -5.87
C VAL A 99 7.26 -7.35 -6.62
N GLU A 100 6.32 -7.82 -7.44
CA GLU A 100 6.40 -9.11 -8.13
C GLU A 100 7.09 -9.02 -9.50
N HIS A 101 7.30 -7.81 -10.03
CA HIS A 101 7.90 -7.61 -11.36
C HIS A 101 9.30 -8.22 -11.44
N GLU A 102 9.62 -8.83 -12.58
CA GLU A 102 10.87 -9.55 -12.80
C GLU A 102 12.14 -8.70 -12.57
N ASP A 103 12.13 -7.45 -13.03
CA ASP A 103 13.20 -6.48 -12.80
C ASP A 103 13.50 -6.22 -11.32
N ASN A 104 12.52 -6.46 -10.45
CA ASN A 104 12.56 -6.09 -9.04
C ASN A 104 12.80 -7.29 -8.13
N LYS A 105 12.87 -8.52 -8.65
CA LYS A 105 13.07 -9.76 -7.87
C LYS A 105 14.30 -9.78 -6.97
N LYS A 106 15.29 -8.92 -7.24
CA LYS A 106 16.53 -8.82 -6.45
C LYS A 106 16.43 -7.79 -5.32
N LEU A 107 15.37 -6.99 -5.29
CA LEU A 107 15.13 -6.00 -4.26
C LEU A 107 14.41 -6.68 -3.10
N ASP A 108 15.00 -6.60 -1.91
CA ASP A 108 14.36 -7.07 -0.69
C ASP A 108 13.37 -5.99 -0.22
N PHE A 109 12.11 -6.18 -0.61
CA PHE A 109 11.01 -5.28 -0.22
C PHE A 109 10.54 -5.52 1.23
N CYS A 110 10.95 -6.63 1.87
CA CYS A 110 10.66 -6.90 3.27
C CYS A 110 11.56 -6.05 4.16
N LYS A 111 11.16 -4.80 4.37
CA LYS A 111 11.85 -3.90 5.29
C LYS A 111 11.24 -3.97 6.67
N LEU A 112 12.09 -3.96 7.69
CA LEU A 112 11.64 -3.69 9.04
C LEU A 112 11.04 -2.29 9.08
N PRO A 113 9.86 -2.12 9.71
CA PRO A 113 9.24 -0.81 9.81
C PRO A 113 10.15 0.13 10.63
N GLU A 114 10.34 1.35 10.15
CA GLU A 114 11.12 2.36 10.88
C GLU A 114 10.39 2.71 12.18
N LEU A 115 11.13 2.70 13.29
CA LEU A 115 10.59 2.96 14.63
C LEU A 115 9.86 4.30 14.71
N GLU A 116 10.24 5.28 13.91
CA GLU A 116 9.64 6.62 13.85
C GLU A 116 8.15 6.61 13.48
N ASN A 117 7.70 5.59 12.73
CA ASN A 117 6.32 5.46 12.26
C ASN A 117 5.34 4.89 13.29
N PHE A 118 5.84 4.44 14.45
CA PHE A 118 5.01 3.93 15.53
C PHE A 118 4.64 5.05 16.51
N ASP A 119 3.44 4.98 17.08
CA ASP A 119 3.07 5.87 18.18
C ASP A 119 3.85 5.55 19.47
N ASP A 120 3.80 6.44 20.46
CA ASP A 120 4.61 6.31 21.68
C ASP A 120 4.31 5.03 22.46
N ASN A 121 3.05 4.60 22.48
CA ASN A 121 2.62 3.38 23.16
C ASN A 121 3.12 2.13 22.41
N GLN A 122 3.05 2.14 21.08
CA GLN A 122 3.59 1.08 20.23
C GLN A 122 5.12 0.97 20.37
N LYS A 123 5.82 2.10 20.45
CA LYS A 123 7.28 2.16 20.68
C LYS A 123 7.65 1.57 22.03
N GLU A 124 6.89 1.86 23.08
CA GLU A 124 7.10 1.31 24.42
C GLU A 124 6.94 -0.22 24.42
N ILE A 125 5.91 -0.74 23.77
CA ILE A 125 5.68 -2.19 23.62
C ILE A 125 6.85 -2.84 22.87
N LEU A 126 7.26 -2.27 21.73
CA LEU A 126 8.36 -2.80 20.93
C LEU A 126 9.68 -2.80 21.71
N THR A 127 9.93 -1.76 22.52
CA THR A 127 11.09 -1.67 23.40
C THR A 127 11.06 -2.78 24.45
N GLY A 128 9.91 -2.98 25.11
CA GLY A 128 9.75 -4.07 26.09
C GLY A 128 9.97 -5.46 25.48
N ILE A 129 9.45 -5.70 24.27
CA ILE A 129 9.69 -6.95 23.53
C ILE A 129 11.18 -7.14 23.25
N ALA A 130 11.88 -6.09 22.81
CA ALA A 130 13.31 -6.13 22.53
C ALA A 130 14.13 -6.44 23.80
N GLU A 131 13.77 -5.84 24.94
CA GLU A 131 14.41 -6.11 26.24
C GLU A 131 14.24 -7.56 26.67
N ILE A 132 13.00 -8.09 26.64
CA ILE A 132 12.68 -9.47 27.00
C ILE A 132 13.44 -10.45 26.09
N SER A 133 13.42 -10.21 24.78
CA SER A 133 14.12 -11.02 23.79
C SER A 133 15.62 -11.03 24.06
N SER A 134 16.22 -9.86 24.28
CA SER A 134 17.65 -9.75 24.59
C SER A 134 18.04 -10.49 25.89
N ALA A 135 17.19 -10.43 26.92
CA ALA A 135 17.41 -11.12 28.18
C ALA A 135 17.29 -12.65 28.03
N PHE A 136 16.36 -13.12 27.20
CA PHE A 136 16.18 -14.53 26.90
C PHE A 136 17.38 -15.11 26.15
N PHE A 137 17.82 -14.46 25.06
CA PHE A 137 18.95 -14.93 24.27
C PHE A 137 20.32 -14.75 24.95
N LYS A 138 20.43 -13.83 25.93
CA LYS A 138 21.61 -13.76 26.80
C LYS A 138 21.69 -14.92 27.78
N ARG A 139 20.54 -15.40 28.32
CA ARG A 139 20.51 -16.59 29.19
C ARG A 139 20.88 -17.88 28.45
N GLU A 140 20.52 -18.01 27.17
CA GLU A 140 20.89 -19.20 26.39
C GLU A 140 22.37 -19.26 25.97
N LYS A 141 23.10 -18.12 26.00
CA LYS A 141 24.54 -18.07 25.66
C LYS A 141 25.49 -18.23 26.85
N GLY A 142 24.96 -18.53 28.03
CA GLY A 142 25.73 -18.90 29.21
C GLY A 142 25.67 -17.86 30.33
N GLU A 143 24.88 -18.18 31.34
CA GLU A 143 25.42 -18.53 32.66
C GLU A 143 24.92 -19.92 33.05
#